data_AF-A0A101HFZ4-F1
#
_entry.id   AF-A0A101HFZ4-F1
#
_cell.length_a   1.000
_cell.length_b   1.000
_cell.length_c   1.000
_cell.angle_alpha   90.00
_cell.angle_beta   90.00
_cell.angle_gamma   90.00
#
_symmetry.space_group_name_H-M   'P 1'
#
loop_
_entity.id
_entity.type
_entity.pdbx_description
1 polymer ?
#
loop_
_entity_poly.entity_id
_entity_poly.type
_entity_poly.pdbx_seq_one_letter_code
_entity_poly.pdbx_strand_id
1 'polypeptide(L)'
;MSDQFQEIIDTLKKNKMRTALTGLSVSWGIFILIVLLGAGNGLKNGVMQNFSSRAVNRINLWPGTTSIPYQGLKTERNLNFTESEVDLIRQEVEESRTITARINSTQTIAYGKEYGSYSVRGVMPGYYNIEKLIIGHGEGRFINQLDMREQNKVIVLDKKIADLLFKEESPLGKMVKVGQLMFKVVGVNSKKEQWGGSNA
;
A
#
# COMPACT_ATOMS: atom_id res chain seq x y z
N MET A 1 1.19 -20.93 60.60
CA MET A 1 1.27 -20.48 59.19
C MET A 1 2.37 -19.44 58.97
N SER A 2 2.46 -18.39 59.81
CA SER A 2 3.56 -17.42 59.72
C SER A 2 4.94 -18.06 59.97
N ASP A 3 5.04 -18.95 60.96
CA ASP A 3 6.33 -19.58 61.33
C ASP A 3 6.90 -20.45 60.22
N GLN A 4 6.05 -21.21 59.49
CA GLN A 4 6.47 -22.03 58.35
C GLN A 4 6.99 -21.17 57.19
N PHE A 5 6.40 -20.00 56.93
CA PHE A 5 6.89 -19.08 55.91
C PHE A 5 8.25 -18.50 56.29
N GLN A 6 8.44 -18.16 57.56
CA GLN A 6 9.69 -17.63 58.09
C GLN A 6 10.82 -18.66 57.98
N GLU A 7 10.54 -19.91 58.35
CA GLU A 7 11.48 -21.04 58.28
C GLU A 7 11.93 -21.35 56.83
N ILE A 8 11.00 -21.29 55.87
CA ILE A 8 11.31 -21.44 54.44
C ILE A 8 12.22 -20.30 53.95
N ILE A 9 11.92 -19.05 54.31
CA ILE A 9 12.72 -17.88 53.91
C ILE A 9 14.13 -17.96 54.51
N ASP A 10 14.27 -18.36 55.77
CA ASP A 10 15.57 -18.49 56.43
C ASP A 10 16.40 -19.63 55.83
N THR A 11 15.74 -20.72 55.43
CA THR A 11 16.38 -21.83 54.70
C THR A 11 16.87 -21.39 53.31
N LEU A 12 16.05 -20.62 52.58
CA LEU A 12 16.41 -20.04 51.27
C LEU A 12 17.58 -19.05 51.38
N LYS A 13 17.62 -18.24 52.45
CA LYS A 13 18.72 -17.31 52.77
C LYS A 13 20.01 -18.01 53.20
N LYS A 14 19.95 -19.25 53.69
CA LYS A 14 21.14 -20.04 54.07
C LYS A 14 21.92 -20.52 52.85
N ASN A 15 21.24 -20.78 51.73
CA ASN A 15 21.85 -21.21 50.46
C ASN A 15 21.67 -20.16 49.34
N LYS A 16 22.07 -18.91 49.60
CA LYS A 16 21.82 -17.75 48.71
C LYS A 16 22.20 -18.00 47.25
N MET A 17 23.36 -18.60 46.99
CA MET A 17 23.86 -18.84 45.63
C MET A 17 23.02 -19.87 44.86
N ARG A 18 22.62 -20.97 45.51
CA ARG A 18 21.82 -22.03 44.90
C ARG A 18 20.40 -21.55 44.60
N THR A 19 19.80 -20.85 45.56
CA THR A 19 18.47 -20.26 45.42
C THR A 19 18.45 -19.18 44.33
N ALA A 20 19.48 -18.33 44.27
CA ALA A 20 19.58 -17.31 43.24
C ALA A 20 19.75 -17.90 41.83
N LEU A 21 20.63 -18.89 41.65
CA LEU A 21 20.85 -19.52 40.33
C LEU A 21 19.61 -20.26 39.83
N THR A 22 18.93 -21.02 40.69
CA THR A 22 17.69 -21.73 40.32
C THR A 22 16.55 -20.78 39.99
N GLY A 23 16.35 -19.73 40.80
CA GLY A 23 15.36 -18.69 40.53
C GLY A 23 15.65 -17.91 39.25
N LEU A 24 16.93 -17.61 38.97
CA LEU A 24 17.36 -16.93 37.76
C LEU A 24 17.12 -17.80 36.53
N SER A 25 17.43 -19.11 36.57
CA SER A 25 17.17 -20.03 35.45
C SER A 25 15.68 -20.08 35.09
N VAL A 26 14.79 -20.22 36.07
CA VAL A 26 13.34 -20.26 35.83
C VAL A 26 12.83 -18.91 35.29
N SER A 27 13.26 -17.80 35.89
CA SER A 27 12.87 -16.45 35.45
C SER A 27 13.34 -16.17 34.03
N TRP A 28 14.56 -16.58 33.68
CA TRP A 28 15.12 -16.42 32.34
C TRP A 28 14.36 -17.24 31.29
N GLY A 29 13.94 -18.47 31.62
CA GLY A 29 13.11 -19.29 30.75
C GLY A 29 11.77 -18.64 30.43
N ILE A 30 11.07 -18.13 31.45
CA ILE A 30 9.80 -17.42 31.28
C ILE A 30 10.02 -16.11 30.50
N PHE A 31 11.10 -15.39 30.77
CA PHE A 31 11.45 -14.16 30.06
C PHE A 31 11.62 -14.40 28.55
N ILE A 32 12.40 -15.40 28.16
CA ILE A 32 12.59 -15.77 26.75
C ILE A 32 11.24 -16.13 26.11
N LEU A 33 10.39 -16.88 26.81
CA LEU A 33 9.08 -17.28 26.30
C LEU A 33 8.16 -16.08 26.05
N ILE A 34 8.12 -15.12 26.99
CA ILE A 34 7.35 -13.87 26.82
C ILE A 34 7.88 -13.06 25.65
N VAL A 35 9.21 -12.91 25.53
CA VAL A 35 9.85 -12.18 24.42
C VAL A 35 9.51 -12.82 23.08
N LEU A 36 9.63 -14.14 22.96
CA LEU A 36 9.31 -14.86 21.72
C LEU A 36 7.83 -14.76 21.37
N LEU A 37 6.93 -14.89 22.35
CA LEU A 37 5.49 -14.75 22.12
C LEU A 37 5.14 -13.32 21.69
N GLY A 38 5.73 -12.32 22.34
CA GLY A 38 5.56 -10.91 21.98
C GLY A 38 6.07 -10.61 20.58
N ALA A 39 7.28 -11.08 20.24
CA ALA A 39 7.87 -10.92 18.92
C ALA A 39 7.06 -11.65 17.83
N GLY A 40 6.64 -12.89 18.09
CA GLY A 40 5.85 -13.69 17.14
C GLY A 40 4.47 -13.07 16.87
N ASN A 41 3.76 -12.65 17.92
CA ASN A 41 2.48 -11.97 17.76
C ASN A 41 2.64 -10.58 17.14
N GLY A 42 3.69 -9.84 17.49
CA GLY A 42 4.01 -8.55 16.89
C GLY A 42 4.26 -8.68 15.39
N LEU A 43 5.05 -9.66 14.97
CA LEU A 43 5.30 -9.95 13.56
C LEU A 43 4.01 -10.38 12.85
N LYS A 44 3.25 -11.31 13.44
CA LYS A 44 1.96 -11.75 12.87
C LYS A 44 1.01 -10.58 12.65
N ASN A 45 0.83 -9.73 13.66
CA ASN A 45 -0.06 -8.58 13.59
C ASN A 45 0.46 -7.53 12.60
N GLY A 46 1.78 -7.27 12.60
CA GLY A 46 2.42 -6.38 11.64
C GLY A 46 2.20 -6.85 10.21
N VAL A 47 2.43 -8.14 9.93
CA VAL A 47 2.18 -8.72 8.60
C VAL A 47 0.68 -8.62 8.27
N MET A 48 -0.23 -9.03 9.17
CA MET A 48 -1.66 -8.99 8.87
C MET A 48 -2.18 -7.56 8.62
N GLN A 49 -1.69 -6.56 9.36
CA GLN A 49 -2.05 -5.17 9.14
C GLN A 49 -1.58 -4.64 7.77
N ASN A 50 -0.48 -5.18 7.23
CA ASN A 50 0.01 -4.84 5.90
C ASN A 50 -0.74 -5.57 4.76
N PHE A 51 -1.31 -6.74 5.06
CA PHE A 51 -2.13 -7.49 4.10
C PHE A 51 -3.59 -7.04 4.11
N SER A 52 -4.15 -6.67 5.26
CA SER A 52 -5.55 -6.21 5.40
C SER A 52 -5.82 -4.88 4.68
N SER A 53 -4.80 -4.03 4.53
CA SER A 53 -4.87 -2.78 3.78
C SER A 53 -4.80 -2.97 2.27
N ARG A 54 -4.30 -4.12 1.79
CA ARG A 54 -4.41 -4.54 0.39
C ARG A 54 -5.78 -5.19 0.23
N ALA A 55 -6.50 -4.87 -0.84
CA ALA A 55 -7.77 -5.54 -1.10
C ALA A 55 -7.55 -7.06 -1.17
N VAL A 56 -8.13 -7.77 -0.20
CA VAL A 56 -7.94 -9.22 0.03
C VAL A 56 -8.45 -10.07 -1.15
N ASN A 57 -9.20 -9.45 -2.07
CA ASN A 57 -9.76 -10.13 -3.25
C ASN A 57 -9.56 -9.28 -4.52
N ARG A 58 -8.33 -9.19 -5.02
CA ARG A 58 -8.02 -8.55 -6.32
C ARG A 58 -7.11 -9.43 -7.16
N ILE A 59 -7.35 -9.47 -8.46
CA ILE A 59 -6.51 -10.13 -9.45
C ILE A 59 -5.88 -9.03 -10.32
N ASN A 60 -4.56 -9.09 -10.52
CA ASN A 60 -3.88 -8.20 -11.45
C ASN A 60 -3.49 -8.99 -12.68
N LEU A 61 -3.94 -8.52 -13.84
CA LEU A 61 -3.54 -9.06 -15.14
C LEU A 61 -2.40 -8.20 -15.70
N TRP A 62 -1.42 -8.85 -16.29
CA TRP A 62 -0.30 -8.22 -16.97
C TRP A 62 -0.21 -8.80 -18.37
N PRO A 63 0.05 -7.97 -19.40
CA PRO A 63 0.28 -8.50 -20.72
C PRO A 63 1.56 -9.34 -20.71
N GLY A 64 1.50 -10.51 -21.32
CA GLY A 64 2.66 -11.35 -21.58
C GLY A 64 3.18 -11.18 -23.00
N THR A 65 4.07 -12.09 -23.38
CA THR A 65 4.52 -12.25 -24.76
C THR A 65 3.84 -13.45 -25.41
N THR A 66 3.68 -13.41 -26.73
CA THR A 66 3.12 -14.54 -27.48
C THR A 66 4.09 -15.70 -27.51
N SER A 67 3.66 -16.89 -27.09
CA SER A 67 4.47 -18.13 -27.11
C SER A 67 4.39 -18.88 -28.45
N ILE A 68 3.35 -18.65 -29.25
CA ILE A 68 3.11 -19.34 -30.53
C ILE A 68 2.99 -18.33 -31.69
N PRO A 69 3.47 -18.69 -32.89
CA PRO A 69 3.20 -17.91 -34.09
C PRO A 69 1.72 -18.00 -34.47
N TYR A 70 1.15 -16.91 -34.96
CA TYR A 70 -0.26 -16.84 -35.34
C TYR A 70 -0.42 -15.95 -36.57
N GLN A 71 -1.13 -16.43 -37.61
CA GLN A 71 -1.43 -15.66 -38.83
C GLN A 71 -0.20 -14.96 -39.46
N GLY A 72 0.94 -15.65 -39.54
CA GLY A 72 2.18 -15.09 -40.11
C GLY A 72 2.96 -14.16 -39.17
N LEU A 73 2.46 -13.92 -37.96
CA LEU A 73 3.14 -13.14 -36.94
C LEU A 73 4.08 -14.04 -36.13
N LYS A 74 5.29 -13.54 -35.86
CA LYS A 74 6.31 -14.23 -35.07
C LYS A 74 5.90 -14.33 -33.59
N THR A 75 6.57 -15.26 -32.90
CA THR A 75 6.58 -15.39 -31.43
C THR A 75 7.27 -14.19 -30.76
N GLU A 76 7.16 -14.06 -29.44
CA GLU A 76 7.76 -13.01 -28.59
C GLU A 76 7.23 -11.59 -28.79
N ARG A 77 6.04 -11.43 -29.37
CA ARG A 77 5.41 -10.11 -29.47
C ARG A 77 4.78 -9.74 -28.13
N ASN A 78 5.00 -8.50 -27.70
CA ASN A 78 4.33 -7.94 -26.53
C ASN A 78 2.84 -7.78 -26.83
N LEU A 79 2.00 -8.37 -25.99
CA LEU A 79 0.58 -8.08 -25.98
C LEU A 79 0.36 -6.73 -25.29
N ASN A 80 -0.69 -6.02 -25.68
CA ASN A 80 -1.14 -4.83 -24.97
C ASN A 80 -2.62 -4.99 -24.71
N PHE A 81 -3.02 -4.70 -23.48
CA PHE A 81 -4.45 -4.62 -23.19
C PHE A 81 -5.04 -3.35 -23.82
N THR A 82 -6.25 -3.51 -24.31
CA THR A 82 -7.12 -2.55 -24.96
C THR A 82 -8.40 -2.43 -24.15
N GLU A 83 -9.15 -1.36 -24.37
CA GLU A 83 -10.42 -1.15 -23.65
C GLU A 83 -11.43 -2.26 -23.95
N SER A 84 -11.40 -2.86 -25.14
CA SER A 84 -12.28 -3.98 -25.49
C SER A 84 -12.07 -5.21 -24.61
N GLU A 85 -10.85 -5.49 -24.15
CA GLU A 85 -10.61 -6.62 -23.25
C GLU A 85 -11.15 -6.33 -21.84
N VAL A 86 -11.15 -5.06 -21.43
CA VAL A 86 -11.77 -4.63 -20.17
C VAL A 86 -13.29 -4.86 -20.22
N ASP A 87 -13.91 -4.53 -21.34
CA ASP A 87 -15.35 -4.73 -21.55
C ASP A 87 -15.71 -6.21 -21.68
N LEU A 88 -14.88 -7.01 -22.36
CA LEU A 88 -15.05 -8.46 -22.43
C LEU A 88 -14.99 -9.11 -21.05
N ILE A 89 -13.98 -8.78 -20.24
CA ILE A 89 -13.87 -9.32 -18.87
C ILE A 89 -15.08 -8.91 -18.03
N ARG A 90 -15.63 -7.71 -18.26
CA ARG A 90 -16.84 -7.25 -17.55
C ARG A 90 -18.08 -8.04 -17.93
N GLN A 91 -18.15 -8.56 -19.16
CA GLN A 91 -19.29 -9.35 -19.64
C GLN A 91 -19.16 -10.83 -19.27
N GLU A 92 -17.96 -11.39 -19.35
CA GLU A 92 -17.71 -12.83 -19.17
C GLU A 92 -17.47 -13.24 -17.71
N VAL A 93 -17.01 -12.33 -16.85
CA VAL A 93 -16.65 -12.63 -15.45
C VAL A 93 -17.65 -11.97 -14.48
N GLU A 94 -18.78 -12.65 -14.26
CA GLU A 94 -19.88 -12.17 -13.43
C GLU A 94 -19.49 -12.02 -11.95
N GLU A 95 -18.53 -12.80 -11.45
CA GLU A 95 -18.05 -12.72 -10.06
C GLU A 95 -17.21 -11.45 -9.79
N SER A 96 -16.81 -10.72 -10.84
CA SER A 96 -15.97 -9.54 -10.72
C SER A 96 -16.81 -8.27 -10.43
N ARG A 97 -16.83 -7.85 -9.17
CA ARG A 97 -17.60 -6.65 -8.76
C ARG A 97 -17.07 -5.34 -9.35
N THR A 98 -15.76 -5.23 -9.56
CA THR A 98 -15.16 -4.00 -10.11
C THR A 98 -13.94 -4.36 -10.94
N ILE A 99 -13.91 -3.84 -12.17
CA ILE A 99 -12.79 -3.97 -13.10
C ILE A 99 -12.27 -2.57 -13.40
N THR A 100 -10.96 -2.41 -13.40
CA THR A 100 -10.29 -1.18 -13.79
C THR A 100 -9.09 -1.50 -14.66
N ALA A 101 -8.92 -0.74 -15.74
CA ALA A 101 -7.62 -0.66 -16.41
C ALA A 101 -6.68 0.23 -15.60
N ARG A 102 -5.38 -0.05 -15.70
CA ARG A 102 -4.32 0.84 -15.23
C ARG A 102 -3.11 0.79 -16.15
N ILE A 103 -2.47 1.93 -16.31
CA ILE A 103 -1.18 2.07 -16.99
C ILE A 103 -0.23 2.77 -16.01
N ASN A 104 0.96 2.21 -15.83
CA ASN A 104 1.98 2.81 -14.98
C ASN A 104 3.08 3.42 -15.86
N SER A 105 3.55 4.60 -15.51
CA SER A 105 4.67 5.27 -16.15
C SER A 105 5.41 6.11 -15.11
N THR A 106 6.72 6.32 -15.29
CA THR A 106 7.46 7.27 -14.46
C THR A 106 7.55 8.58 -15.23
N GLN A 107 7.15 9.69 -14.60
CA GLN A 107 7.17 11.01 -15.22
C GLN A 107 7.66 12.08 -14.24
N THR A 108 8.30 13.11 -14.76
CA THR A 108 8.65 14.29 -13.96
C THR A 108 7.40 15.14 -13.74
N ILE A 109 7.05 15.37 -12.48
CA ILE A 109 6.00 16.31 -12.07
C ILE A 109 6.66 17.59 -11.58
N ALA A 110 6.24 18.73 -12.10
CA ALA A 110 6.76 20.04 -11.74
C ALA A 110 5.64 21.06 -11.47
N TYR A 111 5.89 21.91 -10.47
CA TYR A 111 5.07 23.06 -10.12
C TYR A 111 5.98 24.24 -9.71
N GLY A 112 5.93 25.33 -10.46
CA GLY A 112 6.80 26.48 -10.22
C GLY A 112 8.28 26.11 -10.31
N LYS A 113 9.00 26.20 -9.19
CA LYS A 113 10.43 25.83 -9.07
C LYS A 113 10.64 24.41 -8.56
N GLU A 114 9.60 23.77 -8.01
CA GLU A 114 9.68 22.44 -7.44
C GLU A 114 9.41 21.39 -8.52
N TYR A 115 10.23 20.34 -8.56
CA TYR A 115 10.07 19.23 -9.50
C TYR A 115 10.61 17.94 -8.92
N GLY A 116 10.07 16.81 -9.38
CA GLY A 116 10.57 15.48 -9.02
C GLY A 116 10.11 14.43 -10.02
N SER A 117 10.81 13.29 -10.06
CA SER A 117 10.42 12.13 -10.86
C SER A 117 9.55 11.23 -10.02
N TYR A 118 8.31 10.96 -10.46
CA TYR A 118 7.33 10.20 -9.70
C TYR A 118 6.61 9.15 -10.55
N SER A 119 6.06 8.14 -9.89
CA SER A 119 5.19 7.14 -10.52
C SER A 119 3.81 7.71 -10.83
N VAL A 120 3.47 7.80 -12.12
CA VAL A 120 2.18 8.27 -12.63
C VAL A 120 1.37 7.09 -13.13
N ARG A 121 0.14 6.98 -12.63
CA ARG A 121 -0.80 5.92 -12.96
C ARG A 121 -2.01 6.48 -13.69
N GLY A 122 -2.18 6.09 -14.95
CA GLY A 122 -3.43 6.29 -15.67
C GLY A 122 -4.43 5.23 -15.22
N VAL A 123 -5.58 5.64 -14.69
CA VAL A 123 -6.54 4.74 -14.05
C VAL A 123 -7.98 5.12 -14.40
N MET A 124 -8.86 4.12 -14.42
CA MET A 124 -10.30 4.34 -14.52
C MET A 124 -10.91 4.65 -13.14
N PRO A 125 -12.14 5.23 -13.07
CA PRO A 125 -12.78 5.58 -11.79
C PRO A 125 -12.92 4.41 -10.80
N GLY A 126 -13.05 3.17 -11.29
CA GLY A 126 -13.14 1.96 -10.46
C GLY A 126 -11.92 1.70 -9.57
N TYR A 127 -10.76 2.27 -9.93
CA TYR A 127 -9.52 2.15 -9.17
C TYR A 127 -9.64 2.67 -7.73
N TYR A 128 -10.47 3.71 -7.51
CA TYR A 128 -10.73 4.26 -6.18
C TYR A 128 -11.21 3.19 -5.18
N ASN A 129 -12.16 2.35 -5.64
CA ASN A 129 -12.76 1.30 -4.82
C ASN A 129 -11.84 0.09 -4.64
N ILE A 130 -11.09 -0.27 -5.68
CA ILE A 130 -10.18 -1.42 -5.66
C ILE A 130 -8.99 -1.16 -4.74
N GLU A 131 -8.37 0.02 -4.84
CA GLU A 131 -7.22 0.39 -4.00
C GLU A 131 -7.62 1.04 -2.68
N LYS A 132 -8.93 1.18 -2.39
CA LYS A 132 -9.45 1.81 -1.17
C LYS A 132 -8.76 3.15 -0.89
N LEU A 133 -8.72 4.01 -1.91
CA LEU A 133 -8.13 5.34 -1.76
C LEU A 133 -8.92 6.17 -0.75
N ILE A 134 -8.25 7.10 -0.09
CA ILE A 134 -8.86 7.95 0.94
C ILE A 134 -8.63 9.40 0.52
N ILE A 135 -9.69 10.06 0.11
CA ILE A 135 -9.69 11.50 -0.17
C ILE A 135 -10.55 12.15 0.93
N GLY A 136 -9.91 12.95 1.78
CA GLY A 136 -10.59 13.60 2.91
C GLY A 136 -11.61 14.66 2.46
N HIS A 137 -12.51 15.02 3.38
CA HIS A 137 -13.40 16.16 3.19
C HIS A 137 -12.56 17.44 3.00
N GLY A 138 -12.77 18.15 1.89
CA GLY A 138 -11.98 19.34 1.53
C GLY A 138 -10.68 19.04 0.78
N GLU A 139 -10.31 17.77 0.58
CA GLU A 139 -9.14 17.35 -0.22
C GLU A 139 -9.53 17.07 -1.70
N GLY A 140 -10.70 17.53 -2.14
CA GLY A 140 -11.16 17.45 -3.53
C GLY A 140 -11.95 16.18 -3.86
N ARG A 141 -11.77 15.66 -5.08
CA ARG A 141 -12.48 14.48 -5.60
C ARG A 141 -11.54 13.55 -6.36
N PHE A 142 -11.97 12.30 -6.55
CA PHE A 142 -11.32 11.39 -7.48
C PHE A 142 -11.77 11.63 -8.94
N ILE A 143 -11.07 10.99 -9.88
CA ILE A 143 -11.41 10.96 -11.30
C ILE A 143 -12.77 10.28 -11.49
N ASN A 144 -13.64 10.86 -12.32
CA ASN A 144 -14.99 10.36 -12.56
C ASN A 144 -15.21 9.96 -14.03
N GLN A 145 -16.38 9.38 -14.35
CA GLN A 145 -16.69 8.96 -15.72
C GLN A 145 -16.83 10.13 -16.70
N LEU A 146 -17.21 11.32 -16.23
CA LEU A 146 -17.30 12.50 -17.09
C LEU A 146 -15.90 12.95 -17.54
N ASP A 147 -14.92 12.94 -16.63
CA ASP A 147 -13.53 13.26 -16.96
C ASP A 147 -12.96 12.29 -18.00
N MET A 148 -13.34 11.02 -17.92
CA MET A 148 -12.95 10.02 -18.92
C MET A 148 -13.57 10.29 -20.29
N ARG A 149 -14.87 10.61 -20.34
CA ARG A 149 -15.59 10.89 -21.60
C ARG A 149 -15.12 12.17 -22.27
N GLU A 150 -14.91 13.23 -21.49
CA GLU A 150 -14.44 14.54 -21.99
C GLU A 150 -12.92 14.60 -22.16
N GLN A 151 -12.20 13.52 -21.84
CA GLN A 151 -10.73 13.45 -21.85
C GLN A 151 -10.07 14.60 -21.07
N ASN A 152 -10.67 14.96 -19.93
CA ASN A 152 -10.16 16.03 -19.08
C ASN A 152 -8.79 15.66 -18.52
N LYS A 153 -7.80 16.54 -18.68
CA LYS A 153 -6.46 16.39 -18.13
C LYS A 153 -6.47 16.72 -16.64
N VAL A 154 -6.92 15.77 -15.82
CA VAL A 154 -6.99 15.89 -14.36
C VAL A 154 -6.03 14.91 -13.68
N ILE A 155 -5.53 15.30 -12.51
CA ILE A 155 -4.64 14.47 -11.69
C ILE A 155 -5.05 14.51 -10.22
N VAL A 156 -4.87 13.38 -9.54
CA VAL A 156 -4.96 13.27 -8.08
C VAL A 156 -3.55 13.00 -7.57
N LEU A 157 -3.11 13.79 -6.60
CA LEU A 157 -1.76 13.68 -6.03
C LEU A 157 -1.80 12.94 -4.70
N ASP A 158 -0.76 12.15 -4.41
CA ASP A 158 -0.58 11.63 -3.05
C ASP A 158 -0.12 12.76 -2.12
N LYS A 159 -0.57 12.73 -0.86
CA LYS A 159 -0.32 13.81 0.11
C LYS A 159 1.15 14.22 0.20
N LYS A 160 2.08 13.25 0.23
CA LYS A 160 3.53 13.53 0.25
C LYS A 160 4.01 14.32 -0.97
N ILE A 161 3.50 14.00 -2.16
CA ILE A 161 3.88 14.69 -3.41
C ILE A 161 3.27 16.08 -3.42
N ALA A 162 2.02 16.22 -2.97
CA ALA A 162 1.37 17.52 -2.82
C ALA A 162 2.14 18.43 -1.85
N ASP A 163 2.54 17.92 -0.69
CA ASP A 163 3.29 18.67 0.33
C ASP A 163 4.67 19.09 -0.20
N LEU A 164 5.35 18.24 -0.99
CA LEU A 164 6.66 18.59 -1.58
C LEU A 164 6.54 19.65 -2.68
N LEU A 165 5.55 19.53 -3.56
CA LEU A 165 5.40 20.44 -4.71
C LEU A 165 4.80 21.78 -4.33
N PHE A 166 3.81 21.79 -3.43
CA PHE A 166 3.05 23.00 -3.08
C PHE A 166 3.42 23.59 -1.72
N LYS A 167 4.13 22.85 -0.85
CA LYS A 167 4.54 23.28 0.49
C LYS A 167 3.34 23.68 1.34
N GLU A 168 3.12 24.98 1.51
CA GLU A 168 2.00 25.55 2.29
C GLU A 168 0.82 25.98 1.40
N GLU A 169 0.96 25.93 0.07
CA GLU A 169 -0.09 26.30 -0.87
C GLU A 169 -1.10 25.16 -1.06
N SER A 170 -2.38 25.51 -1.24
CA SER A 170 -3.41 24.51 -1.58
C SER A 170 -3.20 23.98 -3.00
N PRO A 171 -3.05 22.65 -3.19
CA PRO A 171 -2.81 22.07 -4.51
C PRO A 171 -4.08 22.04 -5.38
N LEU A 172 -5.27 22.13 -4.77
CA LEU A 172 -6.53 21.93 -5.48
C LEU A 172 -6.81 23.03 -6.51
N GLY A 173 -7.21 22.60 -7.71
CA GLY A 173 -7.54 23.49 -8.82
C GLY A 173 -6.32 24.06 -9.56
N LYS A 174 -5.11 23.86 -9.05
CA LYS A 174 -3.87 24.30 -9.67
C LYS A 174 -3.47 23.39 -10.83
N MET A 175 -2.64 23.92 -11.73
CA MET A 175 -2.11 23.18 -12.86
C MET A 175 -0.69 22.73 -12.55
N VAL A 176 -0.42 21.43 -12.72
CA VAL A 176 0.91 20.83 -12.60
C VAL A 176 1.37 20.31 -13.95
N LYS A 177 2.66 20.41 -14.22
CA LYS A 177 3.26 19.85 -15.43
C LYS A 177 3.66 18.41 -15.15
N VAL A 178 3.15 17.47 -15.93
CA VAL A 178 3.51 16.05 -15.87
C VAL A 178 4.13 15.67 -17.21
N GLY A 179 5.45 15.44 -17.22
CA GLY A 179 6.23 15.29 -18.45
C GLY A 179 6.12 16.54 -19.32
N GLN A 180 5.45 16.44 -20.47
CA GLN A 180 5.25 17.56 -21.40
C GLN A 180 3.84 18.17 -21.34
N LEU A 181 2.92 17.59 -20.56
CA LEU A 181 1.52 18.00 -20.53
C LEU A 181 1.14 18.66 -19.20
N MET A 182 0.11 19.52 -19.24
CA MET A 182 -0.43 20.17 -18.06
C MET A 182 -1.70 19.45 -17.58
N PHE A 183 -1.76 19.19 -16.28
CA PHE A 183 -2.89 18.54 -15.62
C PHE A 183 -3.43 19.39 -14.48
N LYS A 184 -4.75 19.44 -14.33
CA LYS A 184 -5.41 20.11 -13.20
C LYS A 184 -5.49 19.18 -12.01
N VAL A 185 -5.02 19.63 -10.85
CA VAL A 185 -5.16 18.87 -9.61
C VAL A 185 -6.60 18.94 -9.12
N VAL A 186 -7.28 17.79 -9.03
CA VAL A 186 -8.69 17.71 -8.60
C VAL A 186 -8.87 17.08 -7.22
N GLY A 187 -7.83 16.43 -6.70
CA GLY A 187 -7.88 15.83 -5.38
C GLY A 187 -6.49 15.48 -4.83
N VAL A 188 -6.45 15.25 -3.52
CA VAL A 188 -5.29 14.74 -2.80
C VAL A 188 -5.67 13.45 -2.09
N ASN A 189 -4.89 12.39 -2.32
CA ASN A 189 -5.04 11.11 -1.65
C ASN A 189 -4.21 11.10 -0.36
N SER A 190 -4.90 10.97 0.76
CA SER A 190 -4.34 10.92 2.11
C SER A 190 -4.01 9.50 2.58
N LYS A 191 -4.17 8.48 1.72
CA LYS A 191 -3.79 7.10 2.05
C LYS A 191 -2.28 7.05 2.34
N LYS A 192 -1.91 6.75 3.58
CA LYS A 192 -0.51 6.56 3.98
C LYS A 192 0.08 5.37 3.22
N GLU A 193 1.24 5.57 2.61
CA GLU A 193 2.05 4.47 2.10
C GLU A 193 2.42 3.55 3.26
N GLN A 194 2.04 2.28 3.15
CA GLN A 194 2.42 1.24 4.10
C GLN A 194 3.68 0.52 3.60
N TRP A 195 4.56 0.20 4.53
CA TRP A 195 5.89 -0.37 4.30
C TRP A 195 5.90 -1.48 3.23
N GLY A 196 6.70 -1.30 2.18
CA GLY A 196 6.85 -2.25 1.06
C GLY A 196 6.08 -1.89 -0.22
N GLY A 197 5.41 -0.73 -0.28
CA GLY A 197 4.95 -0.14 -1.53
C GLY A 197 6.13 0.45 -2.30
N SER A 198 6.46 -0.17 -3.44
CA SER A 198 7.45 0.37 -4.38
C SER A 198 6.98 1.71 -4.95
N ASN A 199 7.87 2.68 -4.75
CA ASN A 199 8.12 3.91 -5.49
C ASN A 199 7.08 5.04 -5.38
N ALA A 200 7.44 6.01 -4.52
CA ALA A 200 7.43 7.43 -4.89
C ALA A 200 7.87 7.60 -6.36
#